data_AF-A0A961XJW9-F1
#
_entry.id   AF-A0A961XJW9-F1
#
_cell.length_a   1.000
_cell.length_b   1.000
_cell.length_c   1.000
_cell.angle_alpha   90.00
_cell.angle_beta   90.00
_cell.angle_gamma   90.00
#
_symmetry.space_group_name_H-M   'P 1'
#
loop_
_entity.id
_entity.type
_entity.pdbx_description
1 polymer ?
#
loop_
_entity_poly.entity_id
_entity_poly.type
_entity_poly.pdbx_seq_one_letter_code
_entity_poly.pdbx_strand_id
1 'polypeptide(L)'
;MKKAVSGLRAWMVQRFTAVYMLLFSVFALFHFVFDPPHAYYDWRDWITGSFVPIAAALFFVALLLHSWIGLRDVLMDYVQPLPLRITLLVLLSFALVGLALWVMKVLLLTQR
;
A
#
# COMPACT_ATOMS: atom_id res chain seq x y z
N MET A 1 30.85 9.35 -3.72
CA MET A 1 30.52 8.07 -3.03
C MET A 1 29.11 7.63 -3.43
N LYS A 2 28.98 6.61 -4.28
CA LYS A 2 27.67 6.07 -4.70
C LYS A 2 27.01 5.41 -3.48
N LYS A 3 25.78 5.82 -3.12
CA LYS A 3 25.02 5.38 -1.93
C LYS A 3 24.65 3.88 -2.02
N ALA A 4 25.60 2.97 -1.84
CA ALA A 4 25.32 1.53 -1.74
C ALA A 4 24.31 1.21 -0.60
N VAL A 5 24.35 2.01 0.47
CA VAL A 5 23.45 1.86 1.63
C VAL A 5 21.98 2.19 1.31
N SER A 6 21.68 3.03 0.30
CA SER A 6 20.27 3.32 -0.04
C SER A 6 19.61 2.20 -0.83
N GLY A 7 20.36 1.47 -1.65
CA GLY A 7 19.84 0.35 -2.45
C GLY A 7 19.40 -0.82 -1.58
N LEU A 8 20.24 -1.23 -0.61
CA LEU A 8 19.91 -2.32 0.31
C LEU A 8 18.66 -2.01 1.15
N ARG A 9 18.52 -0.76 1.64
CA ARG A 9 17.33 -0.34 2.40
C ARG A 9 16.06 -0.42 1.56
N ALA A 10 16.09 0.12 0.33
CA ALA A 10 14.94 0.09 -0.58
C ALA A 10 14.55 -1.36 -0.92
N TRP A 11 15.53 -2.22 -1.18
CA TRP A 11 15.33 -3.64 -1.42
C TRP A 11 14.69 -4.36 -0.22
N MET A 12 15.16 -4.10 1.00
CA MET A 12 14.57 -4.70 2.21
C MET A 12 13.12 -4.27 2.38
N VAL A 13 12.82 -2.97 2.25
CA VAL A 13 11.44 -2.46 2.34
C VAL A 13 10.53 -3.14 1.31
N GLN A 14 10.99 -3.27 0.06
CA GLN A 14 10.27 -4.00 -0.99
C GLN A 14 9.91 -5.43 -0.59
N ARG A 15 10.85 -6.18 0.00
CA ARG A 15 10.61 -7.57 0.41
C ARG A 15 9.69 -7.70 1.62
N PHE A 16 9.90 -6.91 2.67
CA PHE A 16 9.04 -6.96 3.84
C PHE A 16 7.61 -6.54 3.53
N THR A 17 7.44 -5.47 2.73
CA THR A 17 6.10 -5.03 2.31
C THR A 17 5.41 -6.07 1.44
N ALA A 18 6.12 -6.70 0.49
CA ALA A 18 5.57 -7.76 -0.36
C ALA A 18 5.12 -8.98 0.45
N VAL A 19 5.93 -9.43 1.41
CA VAL A 19 5.58 -10.58 2.28
C VAL A 19 4.34 -10.26 3.11
N TYR A 20 4.30 -9.08 3.74
CA TYR A 20 3.12 -8.68 4.52
C TYR A 20 1.86 -8.58 3.65
N MET A 21 1.97 -7.94 2.47
CA MET A 21 0.87 -7.82 1.52
C MET A 21 0.35 -9.18 1.07
N LEU A 22 1.24 -10.13 0.79
CA LEU A 22 0.89 -11.50 0.43
C LEU A 22 0.11 -12.18 1.57
N LEU A 23 0.63 -12.13 2.79
CA LEU A 23 -0.01 -12.75 3.95
C LEU A 23 -1.42 -12.18 4.19
N PHE A 24 -1.56 -10.85 4.17
CA PHE A 24 -2.86 -10.22 4.33
C PHE A 24 -3.82 -10.55 3.18
N SER A 25 -3.33 -10.59 1.94
CA SER A 25 -4.16 -10.94 0.78
C SER A 25 -4.66 -12.38 0.86
N VAL A 26 -3.80 -13.32 1.29
CA VAL A 26 -4.18 -14.72 1.52
C VAL A 26 -5.19 -14.84 2.66
N PHE A 27 -5.00 -14.11 3.76
CA PHE A 27 -5.95 -14.03 4.87
C PHE A 27 -7.33 -13.52 4.41
N ALA A 28 -7.37 -12.41 3.67
CA ALA A 28 -8.61 -11.84 3.15
C ALA A 28 -9.29 -12.79 2.14
N LEU A 29 -8.51 -13.43 1.25
CA LEU A 29 -9.02 -14.41 0.31
C LEU A 29 -9.62 -15.62 1.03
N PHE A 30 -8.96 -16.11 2.09
CA PHE A 30 -9.47 -17.20 2.90
C PHE A 30 -10.83 -16.82 3.53
N HIS A 31 -10.94 -15.64 4.13
CA HIS A 31 -12.22 -15.16 4.66
C HIS A 31 -13.30 -15.12 3.56
N PHE A 32 -13.02 -14.56 2.39
CA PHE A 32 -14.00 -14.50 1.30
C PHE A 32 -14.38 -15.85 0.69
N VAL A 33 -13.56 -16.89 0.86
CA VAL A 33 -13.87 -18.24 0.36
C VAL A 33 -14.69 -19.04 1.37
N PHE A 34 -14.39 -18.93 2.67
CA PHE A 34 -14.98 -19.78 3.71
C PHE A 34 -16.09 -19.11 4.52
N ASP A 35 -16.11 -17.78 4.58
CA ASP A 35 -17.09 -16.97 5.32
C ASP A 35 -17.37 -15.65 4.58
N PRO A 36 -17.91 -15.71 3.35
CA PRO A 36 -18.13 -14.51 2.55
C PRO A 36 -19.20 -13.60 3.17
N PRO A 37 -18.95 -12.28 3.27
CA PRO A 37 -19.97 -11.33 3.67
C PRO A 37 -21.08 -11.25 2.60
N HIS A 38 -22.33 -11.43 3.01
CA HIS A 38 -23.49 -11.51 2.12
C HIS A 38 -24.30 -10.20 2.05
N ALA A 39 -24.16 -9.35 3.07
CA ALA A 39 -24.83 -8.06 3.18
C ALA A 39 -23.87 -6.96 3.65
N TYR A 40 -24.34 -5.71 3.57
CA TYR A 40 -23.59 -4.53 4.02
C TYR A 40 -23.14 -4.64 5.49
N TYR A 41 -24.00 -5.18 6.36
CA TYR A 41 -23.69 -5.33 7.79
C TYR A 41 -22.54 -6.30 8.02
N ASP A 42 -22.49 -7.43 7.31
CA ASP A 42 -21.39 -8.40 7.40
C ASP A 42 -20.05 -7.76 7.02
N TRP A 43 -20.04 -6.96 5.95
CA TRP A 43 -18.87 -6.19 5.54
C TRP A 43 -18.43 -5.18 6.59
N ARG A 44 -19.39 -4.45 7.15
CA ARG A 44 -19.13 -3.45 8.20
C ARG A 44 -18.53 -4.12 9.43
N ASP A 45 -19.14 -5.20 9.91
CA ASP A 45 -18.72 -5.90 11.11
C ASP A 45 -17.32 -6.52 10.96
N TRP A 46 -17.01 -7.04 9.77
CA TRP A 46 -15.66 -7.54 9.48
C TRP A 46 -14.61 -6.42 9.53
N ILE A 47 -14.85 -5.28 8.88
CA ILE A 47 -13.88 -4.19 8.79
C ILE A 47 -13.81 -3.31 10.06
N THR A 48 -14.83 -3.36 10.93
CA THR A 48 -14.83 -2.66 12.24
C THR A 48 -14.48 -3.57 13.42
N GLY A 49 -14.20 -4.85 13.17
CA GLY A 49 -13.72 -5.77 14.20
C GLY A 49 -12.40 -5.32 14.85
N SER A 50 -11.99 -5.96 15.95
CA SER A 50 -10.82 -5.50 16.72
C SER A 50 -9.47 -5.66 16.01
N PHE A 51 -9.38 -6.53 15.00
CA PHE A 51 -8.11 -6.90 14.35
C PHE A 51 -7.99 -6.39 12.90
N VAL A 52 -9.02 -6.62 12.09
CA VAL A 52 -9.02 -6.35 10.64
C VAL A 52 -8.67 -4.90 10.28
N PRO A 53 -9.22 -3.84 10.90
CA PRO A 53 -8.89 -2.47 10.53
C PRO A 53 -7.42 -2.12 10.79
N ILE A 54 -6.79 -2.66 11.83
CA ILE A 54 -5.36 -2.49 12.09
C ILE A 54 -4.54 -3.22 11.02
N ALA A 55 -4.90 -4.47 10.72
CA ALA A 55 -4.22 -5.27 9.70
C ALA A 55 -4.35 -4.65 8.29
N ALA A 56 -5.52 -4.11 7.95
CA ALA A 56 -5.80 -3.39 6.71
C ALA A 56 -5.03 -2.06 6.65
N ALA A 57 -4.97 -1.30 7.74
CA ALA A 57 -4.16 -0.08 7.80
C ALA A 57 -2.68 -0.38 7.50
N LEU A 58 -2.12 -1.41 8.13
CA LEU A 58 -0.75 -1.87 7.86
C LEU A 58 -0.58 -2.36 6.42
N PHE A 59 -1.59 -3.02 5.83
CA PHE A 59 -1.57 -3.43 4.43
C PHE A 59 -1.45 -2.23 3.49
N PHE A 60 -2.24 -1.19 3.71
CA PHE A 60 -2.17 0.01 2.87
C PHE A 60 -0.86 0.78 3.08
N VAL A 61 -0.32 0.85 4.30
CA VAL A 61 1.02 1.41 4.54
C VAL A 61 2.07 0.62 3.75
N ALA A 62 2.02 -0.72 3.81
CA ALA A 62 2.93 -1.58 3.06
C ALA A 62 2.79 -1.36 1.55
N LEU A 63 1.56 -1.32 1.03
CA LEU A 63 1.26 -1.09 -0.38
C LEU A 63 1.78 0.27 -0.86
N LEU A 64 1.60 1.34 -0.08
CA LEU A 64 2.06 2.68 -0.43
C LEU A 64 3.60 2.75 -0.50
N LEU A 65 4.29 2.15 0.48
CA LEU A 65 5.76 2.05 0.48
C LEU A 65 6.27 1.20 -0.68
N HIS A 66 5.62 0.07 -0.94
CA HIS A 66 5.93 -0.84 -2.05
C HIS A 66 5.76 -0.14 -3.40
N SER A 67 4.65 0.60 -3.56
CA SER A 67 4.33 1.33 -4.79
C SER A 67 5.29 2.50 -5.00
N TRP A 68 5.64 3.24 -3.95
CA TRP A 68 6.61 4.34 -4.03
C TRP A 68 7.96 3.87 -4.55
N ILE A 69 8.54 2.85 -3.93
CA ILE A 69 9.87 2.36 -4.32
C ILE A 69 9.81 1.76 -5.74
N GLY A 70 8.83 0.91 -6.01
CA GLY A 70 8.73 0.21 -7.30
C GLY A 70 8.51 1.18 -8.47
N LEU A 71 7.52 2.07 -8.36
CA LEU A 71 7.22 3.02 -9.44
C LEU A 71 8.31 4.09 -9.59
N ARG A 72 8.94 4.53 -8.49
CA ARG A 72 10.11 5.41 -8.57
C ARG A 72 11.22 4.75 -9.39
N ASP A 73 11.54 3.50 -9.13
CA ASP A 73 12.63 2.81 -9.81
C ASP A 73 12.30 2.61 -11.30
N VAL A 74 11.05 2.25 -11.65
CA VAL A 74 10.56 2.23 -13.05
C VAL A 74 10.72 3.60 -13.72
N LEU A 75 10.32 4.69 -13.07
CA LEU A 75 10.48 6.03 -13.64
C LEU A 75 11.94 6.42 -13.82
N MET A 76 12.82 6.02 -12.90
CA MET A 76 14.25 6.28 -13.00
C MET A 76 14.90 5.52 -14.16
N ASP A 77 14.46 4.30 -14.43
CA ASP A 77 15.04 3.41 -15.45
C ASP A 77 14.53 3.72 -16.86
N TYR A 78 13.24 4.03 -17.00
CA TYR A 78 12.59 4.11 -18.31
C TYR A 78 12.29 5.54 -18.80
N VAL A 79 12.19 6.54 -17.92
CA VAL A 79 11.90 7.93 -18.32
C VAL A 79 13.20 8.72 -18.49
N GLN A 80 13.66 8.82 -19.74
CA GLN A 80 14.92 9.47 -20.08
C GLN A 80 14.91 11.00 -19.93
N PRO A 81 13.89 11.74 -20.42
CA PRO A 81 13.91 13.20 -20.33
C PRO A 81 13.79 13.66 -18.88
N LEU A 82 14.79 14.38 -18.38
CA LEU A 82 14.86 14.81 -16.98
C LEU A 82 13.61 15.61 -16.53
N PRO A 83 13.11 16.61 -17.29
CA PRO A 83 11.93 17.37 -16.87
C PRO A 83 10.71 16.48 -16.71
N LEU A 84 10.46 15.58 -17.66
CA LEU A 84 9.34 14.65 -17.63
C LEU A 84 9.43 13.71 -16.42
N ARG A 85 10.60 13.14 -16.15
CA ARG A 85 10.82 12.25 -15.01
C ARG A 85 10.54 12.95 -13.68
N ILE A 86 11.02 14.18 -13.51
CA ILE A 86 10.77 14.95 -12.28
C ILE A 86 9.26 15.23 -12.13
N THR A 87 8.59 15.67 -13.19
CA THR A 87 7.14 15.90 -13.18
C THR A 87 6.39 14.64 -12.78
N LEU A 88 6.72 13.48 -13.36
CA LEU A 88 6.07 12.21 -13.02
C LEU A 88 6.35 11.76 -11.59
N LEU A 89 7.57 11.94 -11.08
CA LEU A 89 7.90 11.63 -9.68
C LEU A 89 7.14 12.52 -8.69
N VAL A 90 6.95 13.80 -9.01
CA VAL A 90 6.14 14.72 -8.20
C VAL A 90 4.67 14.30 -8.22
N LEU A 91 4.10 14.06 -9.41
CA LEU A 91 2.72 13.60 -9.55
C LEU A 91 2.48 12.27 -8.84
N LEU A 92 3.39 11.31 -8.97
CA LEU A 92 3.36 10.04 -8.24
C LEU A 92 3.36 10.27 -6.73
N SER A 93 4.22 11.14 -6.23
CA SER A 93 4.29 11.45 -4.79
C SER A 93 2.97 12.03 -4.28
N PHE A 94 2.41 13.02 -4.98
CA PHE A 94 1.12 13.62 -4.60
C PHE A 94 -0.03 12.62 -4.68
N ALA A 95 -0.04 11.76 -5.71
CA ALA A 95 -1.05 10.71 -5.84
C ALA A 95 -1.00 9.72 -4.66
N LEU A 96 0.19 9.24 -4.29
CA LEU A 96 0.35 8.31 -3.16
C LEU A 96 -0.02 8.97 -1.82
N VAL A 97 0.32 10.24 -1.60
CA VAL A 97 -0.12 10.98 -0.40
C VAL A 97 -1.65 11.16 -0.40
N GLY A 98 -2.25 11.49 -1.54
CA GLY A 98 -3.70 11.56 -1.68
C GLY A 98 -4.40 10.24 -1.36
N LEU A 99 -3.85 9.12 -1.85
CA LEU A 99 -4.34 7.78 -1.52
C LEU A 99 -4.17 7.46 -0.03
N ALA A 100 -3.05 7.83 0.60
CA ALA A 100 -2.84 7.64 2.03
C ALA A 100 -3.88 8.37 2.87
N LEU A 101 -4.13 9.65 2.56
CA LEU A 101 -5.14 10.46 3.23
C LEU A 101 -6.55 9.91 3.01
N TRP A 102 -6.85 9.44 1.80
CA TRP A 102 -8.14 8.85 1.47
C TRP A 102 -8.38 7.53 2.23
N VAL A 103 -7.40 6.63 2.26
CA VAL A 103 -7.46 5.39 3.06
C VAL A 103 -7.66 5.70 4.54
N MET A 104 -6.88 6.64 5.09
CA MET A 104 -7.03 7.07 6.48
C MET A 104 -8.44 7.60 6.76
N LYS A 105 -8.98 8.44 5.87
CA LYS A 105 -10.36 8.94 5.97
C LYS A 105 -11.37 7.80 5.95
N VAL A 106 -11.25 6.85 5.02
CA VAL A 106 -12.17 5.69 4.93
C VAL A 106 -12.12 4.89 6.23
N LEU A 107 -10.94 4.46 6.67
CA LEU A 107 -10.80 3.65 7.87
C LEU A 107 -11.35 4.36 9.11
N LEU A 108 -11.11 5.66 9.29
CA LEU A 108 -11.63 6.43 10.43
C LEU A 108 -13.15 6.65 10.38
N LEU A 109 -13.71 6.87 9.20
CA LEU A 109 -15.16 7.05 9.04
C LEU A 109 -15.93 5.75 9.23
N THR A 110 -15.32 4.62 8.86
CA THR A 110 -15.94 3.31 9.03
C THR A 110 -16.04 2.88 10.50
N GLN A 111 -15.17 3.40 11.39
CA GLN A 111 -15.26 3.15 12.84
C GLN A 111 -16.35 3.96 13.55
N ARG A 112 -17.11 4.80 12.83
CA ARG A 112 -18.23 5.58 13.38
C ARG A 112 -19.56 4.87 13.10
#